data_AF-A0A3B8P5H1-F1
#
_entry.id   AF-A0A3B8P5H1-F1
#
_cell.length_a   1.000
_cell.length_b   1.000
_cell.length_c   1.000
_cell.angle_alpha   90.00
_cell.angle_beta   90.00
_cell.angle_gamma   90.00
#
_symmetry.space_group_name_H-M   'P 1'
#
loop_
_entity.id
_entity.type
_entity.pdbx_description
1 polymer ?
#
loop_
_entity_poly.entity_id
_entity_poly.type
_entity_poly.pdbx_seq_one_letter_code
_entity_poly.pdbx_strand_id
1 'polypeptide(L)'
;MPIEIEFHPRTFQEFFLPVDQKFPGLSDTLKREFGIYIESNRLKLPSIFGRDAPYTQPSQALDACLMHIHVRIPPAKFRRDTPQRDRVCRKGRPGEDAALVYVQGELFEDRYLILAFFWPDAHTKARDKEVMKYLSRSALEWRNNN
;
A
#
# COMPACT_ATOMS: atom_id res chain seq x y z
N MET A 1 -1.47 15.69 16.33
CA MET A 1 -0.60 14.61 16.82
C MET A 1 0.32 14.19 15.68
N PRO A 2 1.56 13.76 15.92
CA PRO A 2 2.45 13.32 14.85
C PRO A 2 1.90 12.03 14.20
N ILE A 3 2.02 11.89 12.88
CA ILE A 3 1.61 10.67 12.19
C ILE A 3 2.57 9.53 12.56
N GLU A 4 2.01 8.39 12.97
CA GLU A 4 2.76 7.17 13.27
C GLU A 4 2.54 6.15 12.15
N ILE A 5 3.64 5.67 11.55
CA ILE A 5 3.60 4.68 10.48
C ILE A 5 4.50 3.51 10.86
N GLU A 6 3.95 2.31 10.79
CA GLU A 6 4.70 1.09 11.02
C GLU A 6 4.45 0.04 9.94
N PHE A 7 5.40 -0.87 9.81
CA PHE A 7 5.24 -2.06 8.99
C PHE A 7 4.75 -3.19 9.87
N HIS A 8 3.79 -3.96 9.38
CA HIS A 8 3.39 -5.17 10.09
C HIS A 8 4.54 -6.21 10.05
N PRO A 9 5.10 -6.63 11.20
CA PRO A 9 6.40 -7.29 11.25
C PRO A 9 6.43 -8.65 10.55
N ARG A 10 5.35 -9.43 10.66
CA ARG A 10 5.26 -10.75 10.04
C ARG A 10 5.08 -10.67 8.53
N THR A 11 4.23 -9.76 8.05
CA THR A 11 3.95 -9.62 6.62
C THR A 11 5.08 -8.87 5.91
N PHE A 12 5.87 -8.07 6.63
CA PHE A 12 7.09 -7.45 6.09
C PHE A 12 8.05 -8.49 5.51
N GLN A 13 8.30 -9.58 6.24
CA GLN A 13 9.18 -10.65 5.78
C GLN A 13 8.68 -11.31 4.49
N GLU A 14 7.37 -11.41 4.31
CA GLU A 14 6.76 -12.07 3.16
C GLU A 14 6.64 -11.14 1.93
N PHE A 15 6.20 -9.89 2.14
CA PHE A 15 5.80 -9.00 1.06
C PHE A 15 6.79 -7.87 0.77
N PHE A 16 7.70 -7.55 1.68
CA PHE A 16 8.69 -6.49 1.47
C PHE A 16 10.10 -7.05 1.28
N LEU A 17 10.53 -7.98 2.13
CA LEU A 17 11.92 -8.47 2.10
C LEU A 17 12.34 -9.02 0.71
N PRO A 18 11.54 -9.82 -0.01
CA PRO A 18 11.91 -10.28 -1.35
C PRO A 18 11.97 -9.17 -2.39
N VAL A 19 11.21 -8.09 -2.18
CA VAL A 19 11.17 -6.93 -3.07
C VAL A 19 12.37 -6.03 -2.82
N ASP A 20 12.71 -5.75 -1.56
CA ASP A 20 13.88 -4.96 -1.19
C ASP A 20 15.19 -5.64 -1.63
N GLN A 21 15.25 -6.97 -1.64
CA GLN A 21 16.40 -7.69 -2.21
C GLN A 21 16.63 -7.36 -3.69
N LYS A 22 15.56 -7.05 -4.43
CA LYS A 22 15.62 -6.64 -5.84
C LYS A 22 15.72 -5.13 -6.03
N PHE A 23 15.15 -4.36 -5.12
CA PHE A 23 15.14 -2.90 -5.11
C PHE A 23 15.60 -2.40 -3.74
N PRO A 24 16.92 -2.40 -3.45
CA PRO A 24 17.43 -2.03 -2.13
C PRO A 24 16.96 -0.64 -1.69
N GLY A 25 16.45 -0.55 -0.45
CA GLY A 25 15.94 0.70 0.13
C GLY A 25 14.55 1.15 -0.35
N LEU A 26 13.82 0.28 -1.07
CA LEU A 26 12.49 0.61 -1.55
C LEU A 26 11.51 0.77 -0.39
N SER A 27 11.47 -0.14 0.59
CA SER A 27 10.60 -0.04 1.77
C SER A 27 10.78 1.29 2.52
N ASP A 28 12.01 1.70 2.81
CA ASP A 28 12.32 2.99 3.45
C ASP A 28 11.83 4.18 2.63
N THR A 29 12.01 4.11 1.30
CA THR A 29 11.49 5.13 0.39
C THR A 29 9.97 5.18 0.43
N LEU A 30 9.29 4.04 0.37
CA LEU A 30 7.83 3.96 0.42
C LEU A 30 7.29 4.51 1.73
N LYS A 31 7.88 4.15 2.87
CA LYS A 31 7.47 4.65 4.19
C LYS A 31 7.60 6.17 4.29
N ARG A 32 8.73 6.72 3.81
CA ARG A 32 8.96 8.18 3.81
C ARG A 32 7.97 8.92 2.91
N GLU A 33 7.80 8.47 1.67
CA GLU A 33 6.86 9.11 0.72
C GLU A 33 5.41 8.97 1.19
N PHE A 34 5.05 7.84 1.82
CA PHE A 34 3.76 7.64 2.46
C PHE A 34 3.54 8.60 3.65
N GLY A 35 4.54 8.79 4.50
CA GLY A 35 4.51 9.80 5.57
C GLY A 35 4.20 11.20 5.05
N ILE A 36 4.96 11.68 4.07
CA ILE A 36 4.74 13.00 3.45
C ILE A 36 3.32 13.11 2.87
N TYR A 37 2.86 12.05 2.19
CA TYR A 37 1.53 12.01 1.60
C TYR A 37 0.44 12.13 2.67
N ILE A 38 0.48 11.33 3.73
CA ILE A 38 -0.52 11.34 4.80
C ILE A 38 -0.46 12.61 5.64
N GLU A 39 0.73 13.04 6.07
CA GLU A 39 0.92 14.26 6.88
C GLU A 39 0.39 15.51 6.19
N SER A 40 0.47 15.56 4.86
CA SER A 40 -0.06 16.66 4.06
C SER A 40 -1.58 16.60 3.84
N ASN A 41 -2.28 15.69 4.52
CA ASN A 41 -3.68 15.35 4.23
C ASN A 41 -3.89 15.02 2.75
N ARG A 42 -2.99 14.20 2.18
CA ARG A 42 -2.98 13.74 0.78
C ARG A 42 -2.80 14.86 -0.26
N LEU A 43 -2.38 16.06 0.13
CA LEU A 43 -2.15 17.19 -0.77
C LEU A 43 -0.80 17.11 -1.49
N LYS A 44 0.25 16.59 -0.82
CA LYS A 44 1.57 16.36 -1.42
C LYS A 44 1.63 14.95 -1.97
N LEU A 45 1.23 14.78 -3.22
CA LEU A 45 1.23 13.49 -3.90
C LEU A 45 2.63 13.14 -4.47
N PRO A 46 3.32 12.10 -3.94
CA PRO A 46 4.59 11.64 -4.50
C PRO A 46 4.45 11.24 -5.98
N SER A 47 5.47 11.52 -6.78
CA SER A 47 5.44 11.19 -8.22
C SER A 47 5.37 9.68 -8.52
N ILE A 48 5.71 8.85 -7.53
CA ILE A 48 5.63 7.40 -7.61
C ILE A 48 4.26 6.85 -7.20
N PHE A 49 3.40 7.66 -6.59
CA PHE A 49 2.07 7.25 -6.13
C PHE A 49 1.00 7.55 -7.16
N GLY A 50 0.12 6.58 -7.31
CA GLY A 50 -1.03 6.61 -8.17
C GLY A 50 -2.32 6.63 -7.40
N ARG A 51 -3.35 5.97 -7.95
CA ARG A 51 -4.67 5.85 -7.34
C ARG A 51 -4.55 5.23 -5.96
N ASP A 52 -5.15 5.90 -4.98
CA ASP A 52 -5.37 5.46 -3.60
C ASP A 52 -6.85 5.06 -3.48
N ALA A 53 -7.13 3.81 -3.12
CA ALA A 53 -8.49 3.27 -3.14
C ALA A 53 -8.67 2.10 -2.15
N PRO A 54 -9.91 1.84 -1.70
CA PRO A 54 -10.19 0.66 -0.88
C PRO A 54 -10.12 -0.62 -1.71
N TYR A 55 -9.73 -1.72 -1.06
CA TYR A 55 -10.08 -3.05 -1.53
C TYR A 55 -11.51 -3.36 -1.13
N THR A 56 -12.35 -3.68 -2.10
CA THR A 56 -13.77 -4.02 -1.88
C THR A 56 -14.06 -5.51 -1.94
N GLN A 57 -13.04 -6.32 -2.25
CA GLN A 57 -13.13 -7.77 -2.36
C GLN A 57 -11.86 -8.42 -1.80
N PRO A 58 -11.99 -9.53 -1.05
CA PRO A 58 -13.24 -10.10 -0.54
C PRO A 58 -13.91 -9.17 0.49
N SER A 59 -15.13 -9.48 0.97
CA SER A 59 -15.85 -8.59 1.90
C SER A 59 -15.05 -8.26 3.15
N GLN A 60 -14.25 -9.21 3.65
CA GLN A 60 -13.37 -8.99 4.80
C GLN A 60 -12.34 -7.88 4.57
N ALA A 61 -11.92 -7.63 3.33
CA ALA A 61 -11.01 -6.52 3.02
C ALA A 61 -11.71 -5.17 3.15
N LEU A 62 -12.98 -5.10 2.77
CA LEU A 62 -13.80 -3.92 2.97
C LEU A 62 -14.08 -3.69 4.45
N ASP A 63 -14.47 -4.74 5.18
CA ASP A 63 -14.76 -4.70 6.62
C ASP A 63 -13.53 -4.24 7.42
N ALA A 64 -12.33 -4.70 7.03
CA ALA A 64 -11.07 -4.29 7.63
C ALA A 64 -10.56 -2.91 7.16
N CYS A 65 -11.29 -2.22 6.28
CA CYS A 65 -10.88 -0.95 5.67
C CYS A 65 -9.49 -1.01 5.01
N LEU A 66 -9.18 -2.13 4.35
CA LEU A 66 -7.92 -2.26 3.62
C LEU A 66 -7.88 -1.31 2.43
N MET A 67 -6.78 -0.56 2.35
CA MET A 67 -6.51 0.41 1.30
C MET A 67 -5.32 -0.02 0.45
N HIS A 68 -5.25 0.49 -0.77
CA HIS A 68 -4.08 0.35 -1.62
C HIS A 68 -3.77 1.61 -2.42
N ILE A 69 -2.47 1.83 -2.65
CA ILE A 69 -1.95 2.86 -3.53
C ILE A 69 -1.21 2.17 -4.67
N HIS A 70 -1.56 2.47 -5.92
CA HIS A 70 -0.73 2.05 -7.05
C HIS A 70 0.64 2.72 -7.00
N VAL A 71 1.72 1.97 -7.24
CA VAL A 71 3.08 2.48 -7.13
C VAL A 71 3.86 2.25 -8.43
N ARG A 72 4.65 3.26 -8.84
CA ARG A 72 5.75 3.07 -9.79
C ARG A 72 7.05 2.90 -9.01
N ILE A 73 7.72 1.76 -9.17
CA ILE A 73 9.01 1.51 -8.52
C ILE A 73 10.04 2.48 -9.11
N PRO A 74 10.75 3.29 -8.28
CA PRO A 74 11.80 4.19 -8.76
C PRO A 74 12.83 3.49 -9.66
N PRO A 75 13.35 4.17 -10.69
CA PRO A 75 13.18 5.58 -11.01
C PRO A 75 11.89 5.91 -11.78
N ALA A 76 11.03 4.92 -12.05
CA ALA A 76 9.78 5.14 -12.78
C ALA A 76 8.82 6.03 -11.99
N LYS A 77 8.04 6.85 -12.70
CA LYS A 77 7.10 7.81 -12.12
C LYS A 77 5.80 7.82 -12.91
N PHE A 78 4.71 8.19 -12.26
CA PHE A 78 3.48 8.56 -12.96
C PHE A 78 3.67 9.92 -13.65
N ARG A 79 2.95 10.13 -14.75
CA ARG A 79 2.99 11.41 -15.45
C ARG A 79 2.32 12.49 -14.59
N ARG A 80 2.90 13.68 -14.59
CA ARG A 80 2.41 14.82 -13.78
C ARG A 80 1.04 15.32 -14.22
N ASP A 81 0.76 15.23 -15.51
CA ASP A 81 -0.49 15.66 -16.15
C ASP A 81 -1.65 14.66 -15.99
N THR A 82 -1.42 13.50 -15.36
CA THR A 82 -2.46 12.50 -15.12
C THR A 82 -3.06 12.69 -13.72
N PRO A 83 -4.39 12.85 -13.59
CA PRO A 83 -5.07 12.89 -12.29
C PRO A 83 -4.79 11.62 -11.47
N GLN A 84 -4.70 11.74 -10.15
CA GLN A 84 -4.34 10.61 -9.27
C GLN A 84 -5.24 9.39 -9.47
N ARG A 85 -6.56 9.59 -9.59
CA ARG A 85 -7.54 8.51 -9.80
C ARG A 85 -7.27 7.67 -11.06
N ASP A 86 -6.62 8.26 -12.06
CA ASP A 86 -6.31 7.65 -13.36
C ASP A 86 -4.87 7.11 -13.41
N ARG A 87 -4.07 7.34 -12.37
CA ARG A 87 -2.71 6.80 -12.20
C ARG A 87 -2.79 5.34 -11.72
N VAL A 88 -3.02 4.43 -12.65
CA VAL A 88 -3.06 2.99 -12.39
C VAL A 88 -1.93 2.25 -13.10
N CYS A 89 -1.59 1.06 -12.62
CA CYS A 89 -0.68 0.16 -13.32
C CYS A 89 -1.40 -0.50 -14.50
N ARG A 90 -0.71 -0.64 -15.64
CA ARG A 90 -1.30 -1.19 -16.87
C ARG A 90 -1.35 -2.71 -16.79
N LYS A 91 -2.51 -3.30 -17.16
CA LYS A 91 -2.66 -4.74 -17.34
C LYS A 91 -1.66 -5.27 -18.38
N GLY A 92 -1.16 -6.48 -18.19
CA GLY A 92 -0.23 -7.14 -19.10
C GLY A 92 1.24 -6.72 -18.96
N ARG A 93 1.59 -5.90 -17.96
CA ARG A 93 2.97 -5.53 -17.62
C ARG A 93 3.29 -5.86 -16.16
N PRO A 94 3.46 -7.14 -15.80
CA PRO A 94 3.59 -7.57 -14.41
C PRO A 94 4.78 -6.92 -13.66
N GLY A 95 5.89 -6.63 -14.35
CA GLY A 95 7.04 -5.94 -13.76
C GLY A 95 6.81 -4.45 -13.45
N GLU A 96 5.78 -3.84 -14.05
CA GLU A 96 5.36 -2.45 -13.80
C GLU A 96 4.11 -2.35 -12.92
N ASP A 97 3.60 -3.50 -12.45
CA ASP A 97 2.36 -3.60 -11.69
C ASP A 97 2.65 -3.79 -10.19
N ALA A 98 2.59 -2.67 -9.45
CA ALA A 98 2.88 -2.63 -8.03
C ALA A 98 1.79 -1.89 -7.24
N ALA A 99 1.54 -2.34 -6.02
CA ALA A 99 0.64 -1.66 -5.09
C ALA A 99 1.15 -1.75 -3.65
N LEU A 100 1.07 -0.64 -2.92
CA LEU A 100 1.29 -0.56 -1.48
C LEU A 100 -0.05 -0.79 -0.76
N VAL A 101 -0.11 -1.74 0.16
CA VAL A 101 -1.31 -2.10 0.92
C VAL A 101 -1.19 -1.62 2.36
N TYR A 102 -2.20 -0.91 2.86
CA TYR A 102 -2.18 -0.30 4.20
C TYR A 102 -3.57 -0.26 4.84
N VAL A 103 -3.61 0.07 6.14
CA VAL A 103 -4.83 0.37 6.90
C VAL A 103 -4.56 1.54 7.85
N GLN A 104 -5.60 2.29 8.21
CA GLN A 104 -5.57 3.34 9.24
C GLN A 104 -6.16 2.80 10.55
N GLY A 105 -5.74 3.32 11.70
CA GLY A 105 -6.34 3.02 13.00
C GLY A 105 -7.83 3.38 13.06
N GLU A 106 -8.58 2.73 13.94
CA GLU A 106 -9.98 3.07 14.25
C GLU A 106 -10.07 4.02 15.45
N LEU A 107 -9.25 3.82 16.47
CA LEU A 107 -9.20 4.61 17.71
C LEU A 107 -8.29 5.84 17.59
N PHE A 108 -7.19 5.71 16.84
CA PHE A 108 -6.14 6.71 16.63
C PHE A 108 -5.93 6.94 15.13
N GLU A 109 -6.61 7.97 14.60
CA GLU A 109 -6.62 8.30 13.16
C GLU A 109 -5.25 8.73 12.61
N ASP A 110 -4.30 9.07 13.47
CA ASP A 110 -2.92 9.41 13.13
C ASP A 110 -2.00 8.18 13.00
N ARG A 111 -2.52 6.97 13.23
CA ARG A 111 -1.77 5.71 13.12
C ARG A 111 -2.09 4.97 11.84
N TYR A 112 -1.04 4.46 11.20
CA TYR A 112 -1.13 3.72 9.95
C TYR A 112 -0.23 2.49 9.99
N LEU A 113 -0.79 1.37 9.53
CA LEU A 113 -0.08 0.12 9.36
C LEU A 113 0.07 -0.18 7.88
N ILE A 114 1.31 -0.37 7.43
CA ILE A 114 1.62 -0.87 6.09
C ILE A 114 1.74 -2.39 6.17
N LEU A 115 0.90 -3.11 5.42
CA LEU A 115 0.82 -4.57 5.49
C LEU A 115 1.62 -5.29 4.41
N ALA A 116 1.57 -4.82 3.16
CA ALA A 116 2.18 -5.52 2.04
C ALA A 116 2.61 -4.56 0.93
N PHE A 117 3.61 -4.99 0.15
CA PHE A 117 3.90 -4.42 -1.15
C PHE A 117 3.74 -5.51 -2.21
N PHE A 118 2.66 -5.42 -2.98
CA PHE A 118 2.42 -6.36 -4.04
C PHE A 118 3.26 -6.01 -5.25
N TRP A 119 4.22 -6.88 -5.57
CA TRP A 119 4.97 -6.89 -6.81
C TRP A 119 5.66 -8.25 -6.99
N PRO A 120 5.89 -8.74 -8.21
CA PRO A 120 5.27 -8.29 -9.46
C PRO A 120 3.78 -8.69 -9.54
N ASP A 121 3.06 -8.10 -10.50
CA ASP A 121 1.65 -8.40 -10.79
C ASP A 121 0.70 -8.19 -9.60
N ALA A 122 0.66 -6.95 -9.12
CA ALA A 122 -0.19 -6.56 -7.99
C ALA A 122 -1.67 -6.90 -8.18
N HIS A 123 -2.19 -6.78 -9.41
CA HIS A 123 -3.59 -7.12 -9.66
C HIS A 123 -3.88 -8.63 -9.52
N THR A 124 -2.97 -9.50 -9.94
CA THR A 124 -3.15 -10.95 -9.73
C THR A 124 -3.02 -11.30 -8.26
N LYS A 125 -2.04 -10.73 -7.55
CA LYS A 125 -1.89 -10.93 -6.09
C LYS A 125 -3.13 -10.48 -5.32
N ALA A 126 -3.71 -9.35 -5.68
CA ALA A 126 -4.95 -8.85 -5.07
C ALA A 126 -6.20 -9.70 -5.37
N ARG A 127 -6.13 -10.66 -6.31
CA ARG A 127 -7.20 -11.63 -6.57
C ARG A 127 -7.03 -12.94 -5.80
N ASP A 128 -5.86 -13.16 -5.19
CA ASP A 128 -5.63 -14.31 -4.34
C ASP A 128 -6.44 -14.16 -3.05
N LYS A 129 -7.48 -14.99 -2.92
CA LYS A 129 -8.42 -14.93 -1.80
C LYS A 129 -7.74 -15.23 -0.47
N GLU A 130 -6.77 -16.14 -0.45
CA GLU A 130 -6.13 -16.53 0.81
C GLU A 130 -5.16 -15.45 1.28
N VAL A 131 -4.40 -14.86 0.36
CA VAL A 131 -3.57 -13.68 0.66
C VAL A 131 -4.45 -12.53 1.17
N MET A 132 -5.53 -12.20 0.45
CA MET A 132 -6.37 -11.07 0.85
C MET A 132 -7.06 -11.32 2.20
N LYS A 133 -7.60 -12.52 2.46
CA LYS A 133 -8.16 -12.86 3.79
C LYS A 133 -7.11 -12.76 4.89
N TYR A 134 -5.88 -13.21 4.64
CA TYR A 134 -4.80 -13.13 5.61
C TYR A 134 -4.47 -11.67 5.96
N LEU A 135 -4.34 -10.81 4.96
CA LEU A 135 -4.11 -9.38 5.15
C LEU A 135 -5.31 -8.72 5.86
N SER A 136 -6.54 -9.05 5.48
CA SER A 136 -7.76 -8.52 6.11
C SER A 136 -7.81 -8.81 7.61
N ARG A 137 -7.52 -10.06 8.00
CA ARG A 137 -7.50 -10.45 9.41
C ARG A 137 -6.43 -9.68 10.20
N SER A 138 -5.23 -9.58 9.64
CA SER A 138 -4.11 -8.88 10.28
C SER A 138 -4.40 -7.37 10.41
N ALA A 139 -5.02 -6.77 9.39
CA ALA A 139 -5.44 -5.37 9.40
C ALA A 139 -6.53 -5.11 10.45
N LEU A 140 -7.58 -5.94 10.49
CA LEU A 140 -8.68 -5.79 11.43
C LEU A 140 -8.21 -5.95 12.88
N GLU A 141 -7.37 -6.95 13.16
CA GLU A 141 -6.80 -7.17 14.50
C GLU A 141 -6.02 -5.94 14.98
N TRP A 142 -5.16 -5.38 14.12
CA TRP A 142 -4.39 -4.18 14.49
C TRP A 142 -5.27 -2.94 14.62
N ARG A 143 -6.20 -2.75 13.69
CA ARG A 143 -7.11 -1.60 13.62
C ARG A 143 -8.04 -1.54 14.82
N ASN A 144 -8.52 -2.66 15.35
CA ASN A 144 -9.40 -2.63 16.53
C ASN A 144 -8.66 -2.24 17.83
N ASN A 145 -7.32 -2.24 17.80
CA ASN A 145 -6.47 -1.89 18.94
C ASN A 145 -5.73 -0.56 18.74
N ASN A 146 -5.91 0.12 17.61
CA ASN A 146 -5.27 1.38 17.26
C ASN A 146 -6.23 2.31 16.57
#